data_AF-A0A1H9WBQ4-F1
#
_entry.id   AF-A0A1H9WBQ4-F1
#
_cell.length_a   1.000
_cell.length_b   1.000
_cell.length_c   1.000
_cell.angle_alpha   90.00
_cell.angle_beta   90.00
_cell.angle_gamma   90.00
#
_symmetry.space_group_name_H-M   'P 1'
#
loop_
_entity.id
_entity.type
_entity.pdbx_description
1 polymer ?
#
loop_
_entity_poly.entity_id
_entity_poly.type
_entity_poly.pdbx_seq_one_letter_code
_entity_poly.pdbx_strand_id
1 'polypeptide(L)'
;MSRDDVAAAQGALLRAVLAGADVPPGFDPEVVRVEAAALLGKRRRIVRDIDPETADALGDRFAELFAEYARGNPRRSGSRFREDAAAFAEWAVEHGHLPRARRRWWRKER
;
A
#
# COMPACT_ATOMS: atom_id res chain seq x y z
N MET A 1 -21.44 8.34 24.48
CA MET A 1 -20.22 8.02 23.73
C MET A 1 -19.04 8.26 24.67
N SER A 2 -18.38 7.19 25.07
CA SER A 2 -17.20 7.20 25.93
C SER A 2 -15.94 7.54 25.12
N ARG A 3 -14.81 7.82 25.79
CA ARG A 3 -13.51 7.96 25.12
C ARG A 3 -13.11 6.67 24.39
N ASP A 4 -13.47 5.52 24.96
CA ASP A 4 -13.16 4.21 24.39
C ASP A 4 -13.98 3.95 23.13
N ASP A 5 -15.25 4.39 23.08
CA ASP A 5 -16.10 4.30 21.90
C ASP A 5 -15.48 5.10 20.73
N VAL A 6 -14.94 6.29 21.02
CA VAL A 6 -14.28 7.14 20.02
C VAL A 6 -12.98 6.49 19.52
N ALA A 7 -12.14 5.97 20.42
CA ALA A 7 -10.90 5.31 20.04
C ALA A 7 -11.17 4.06 19.18
N ALA A 8 -12.20 3.29 19.52
CA ALA A 8 -12.63 2.13 18.73
C ALA A 8 -13.10 2.54 17.32
N ALA A 9 -13.92 3.59 17.21
CA ALA A 9 -14.40 4.12 15.93
C ALA A 9 -13.25 4.65 15.06
N GLN A 10 -12.29 5.38 15.64
CA GLN A 10 -11.08 5.84 14.95
C GLN A 10 -10.25 4.66 14.43
N GLY A 11 -10.03 3.63 15.26
CA GLY A 11 -9.33 2.43 14.86
C GLY A 11 -10.03 1.68 13.71
N ALA A 12 -11.37 1.60 13.76
CA ALA A 12 -12.16 1.01 12.68
C ALA A 12 -12.06 1.81 11.38
N LEU A 13 -12.14 3.15 11.45
CA LEU A 13 -11.99 4.01 10.29
C LEU A 13 -10.60 3.87 9.65
N LEU A 14 -9.55 3.83 10.47
CA LEU A 14 -8.19 3.61 9.98
C LEU A 14 -8.05 2.27 9.25
N ARG A 15 -8.67 1.20 9.77
CA ARG A 15 -8.69 -0.11 9.08
C ARG A 15 -9.49 -0.05 7.77
N ALA A 16 -10.62 0.65 7.74
CA ALA A 16 -11.40 0.80 6.52
C ALA A 16 -10.59 1.51 5.42
N VAL A 17 -9.93 2.62 5.77
CA VAL A 17 -9.16 3.43 4.82
C VAL A 17 -7.84 2.78 4.40
N LEU A 18 -7.13 2.12 5.31
CA LEU A 18 -5.79 1.58 5.03
C LEU A 18 -5.76 0.11 4.62
N ALA A 19 -6.80 -0.65 4.97
CA ALA A 19 -6.85 -2.11 4.79
C ALA A 19 -8.15 -2.59 4.13
N GLY A 20 -9.06 -1.70 3.73
CA GLY A 20 -10.31 -2.07 3.06
C GLY A 20 -11.30 -2.82 3.96
N ALA A 21 -11.23 -2.62 5.27
CA ALA A 21 -12.23 -3.15 6.20
C ALA A 21 -13.59 -2.42 6.06
N ASP A 22 -14.64 -2.96 6.69
CA ASP A 22 -15.96 -2.34 6.70
C ASP A 22 -15.94 -0.94 7.32
N VAL A 23 -16.71 -0.04 6.72
CA VAL A 23 -16.84 1.35 7.18
C VAL A 23 -17.64 1.37 8.49
N PRO A 24 -17.09 1.94 9.58
CA PRO A 24 -17.82 2.00 10.84
C PRO A 24 -19.08 2.88 10.73
N PRO A 25 -20.13 2.62 11.53
CA PRO A 25 -21.33 3.45 11.57
C PRO A 25 -21.03 4.93 11.82
N GLY A 26 -21.82 5.81 11.20
CA GLY A 26 -21.65 7.26 11.33
C GLY A 26 -20.65 7.89 10.36
N PHE A 27 -20.00 7.10 9.50
CA PHE A 27 -19.18 7.58 8.39
C PHE A 27 -19.86 7.28 7.05
N ASP A 28 -19.72 8.20 6.10
CA ASP A 28 -20.20 8.03 4.74
C ASP A 28 -19.32 7.01 3.98
N PRO A 29 -19.87 5.86 3.54
CA PRO A 29 -19.09 4.84 2.85
C PRO A 29 -18.51 5.30 1.50
N GLU A 30 -19.12 6.25 0.81
CA GLU A 30 -18.59 6.80 -0.45
C GLU A 30 -17.36 7.66 -0.17
N VAL A 31 -17.45 8.56 0.83
CA VAL A 31 -16.31 9.40 1.23
C VAL A 31 -15.12 8.55 1.68
N VAL A 32 -15.36 7.51 2.49
CA VAL A 32 -14.29 6.61 2.94
C VAL A 32 -13.64 5.87 1.78
N ARG A 33 -14.42 5.44 0.77
CA ARG A 33 -13.90 4.80 -0.45
C ARG A 33 -13.05 5.75 -1.29
N VAL A 34 -13.49 7.01 -1.45
CA VAL A 34 -12.72 8.06 -2.14
C VAL A 34 -11.37 8.28 -1.45
N GLU A 35 -11.37 8.38 -0.12
CA GLU A 35 -10.12 8.59 0.62
C GLU A 35 -9.19 7.38 0.58
N ALA A 36 -9.72 6.16 0.67
CA ALA A 36 -8.93 4.95 0.48
C ALA A 36 -8.26 4.92 -0.91
N ALA A 37 -8.99 5.29 -1.96
CA ALA A 37 -8.46 5.38 -3.31
C ALA A 37 -7.38 6.48 -3.45
N ALA A 38 -7.60 7.65 -2.84
CA ALA A 38 -6.64 8.75 -2.85
C ALA A 38 -5.32 8.37 -2.16
N LEU A 39 -5.40 7.72 -0.98
CA LEU A 39 -4.23 7.26 -0.25
C LEU A 39 -3.49 6.13 -0.98
N LEU A 40 -4.22 5.19 -1.58
CA LEU A 40 -3.62 4.15 -2.42
C LEU A 40 -2.88 4.78 -3.62
N GLY A 41 -3.50 5.76 -4.27
CA GLY A 41 -2.89 6.52 -5.37
C GLY A 41 -1.61 7.25 -4.94
N LYS A 42 -1.62 7.89 -3.77
CA LYS A 42 -0.44 8.55 -3.20
C LYS A 42 0.69 7.55 -2.88
N ARG A 43 0.35 6.43 -2.23
CA ARG A 43 1.30 5.36 -1.91
C ARG A 43 1.97 4.82 -3.18
N ARG A 44 1.17 4.51 -4.20
CA ARG A 44 1.63 4.04 -5.51
C ARG A 44 2.59 5.02 -6.18
N ARG A 45 2.26 6.32 -6.17
CA ARG A 45 3.13 7.37 -6.73
C ARG A 45 4.49 7.38 -6.04
N ILE A 46 4.51 7.40 -4.71
CA ILE A 46 5.76 7.41 -3.94
C ILE A 46 6.60 6.16 -4.21
N VAL A 47 5.99 4.98 -4.32
CA VAL A 47 6.70 3.74 -4.65
C VAL A 47 7.31 3.81 -6.05
N ARG A 48 6.58 4.32 -7.05
CA ARG A 48 7.12 4.59 -8.38
C ARG A 48 8.31 5.55 -8.34
N ASP A 49 8.22 6.61 -7.54
CA ASP A 49 9.29 7.61 -7.44
C ASP A 49 10.55 7.02 -6.77
N ILE A 50 10.39 6.07 -5.83
CA ILE A 50 11.50 5.40 -5.13
C ILE A 50 12.16 4.31 -5.99
N ASP A 51 11.37 3.55 -6.74
CA ASP A 51 11.85 2.39 -7.51
C ASP A 51 11.27 2.39 -8.94
N PRO A 52 11.65 3.40 -9.77
CA PRO A 52 11.09 3.56 -11.11
C PRO A 52 11.40 2.36 -12.02
N GLU A 53 12.55 1.68 -11.85
CA GLU A 53 12.90 0.49 -12.63
C GLU A 53 11.84 -0.63 -12.51
N THR A 54 11.34 -0.88 -11.29
CA THR A 54 10.29 -1.88 -11.04
C THR A 54 8.97 -1.44 -11.66
N ALA A 55 8.61 -0.17 -11.51
CA ALA A 55 7.37 0.36 -12.08
C ALA A 55 7.39 0.31 -13.63
N ASP A 56 8.50 0.70 -14.25
CA ASP A 56 8.67 0.70 -15.70
C ASP A 56 8.70 -0.73 -16.25
N ALA A 57 9.32 -1.68 -15.55
CA ALA A 57 9.31 -3.09 -15.94
C ALA A 57 7.90 -3.72 -15.90
N LEU A 58 7.04 -3.26 -14.99
CA LEU A 58 5.64 -3.70 -14.90
C LEU A 58 4.72 -2.96 -15.89
N GLY A 59 5.15 -1.80 -16.40
CA GLY A 59 4.43 -1.00 -17.38
C GLY A 59 2.99 -0.70 -16.95
N ASP A 60 2.05 -0.89 -17.87
CA ASP A 60 0.62 -0.61 -17.66
C ASP A 60 0.02 -1.43 -16.51
N ARG A 61 0.60 -2.58 -16.19
CA ARG A 61 0.14 -3.45 -15.09
C ARG A 61 0.56 -2.96 -13.72
N PHE A 62 1.50 -2.02 -13.61
CA PHE A 62 1.98 -1.51 -12.33
C PHE A 62 0.84 -1.03 -11.43
N ALA A 63 -0.14 -0.32 -12.01
CA ALA A 63 -1.29 0.21 -11.28
C ALA A 63 -2.13 -0.87 -10.60
N GLU A 64 -2.49 -1.89 -11.37
CA GLU A 64 -3.33 -3.01 -10.96
C GLU A 64 -2.60 -3.88 -9.93
N LEU A 65 -1.37 -4.27 -10.25
CA LEU A 65 -0.53 -5.11 -9.40
C LEU A 65 -0.19 -4.44 -8.07
N PHE A 66 0.05 -3.13 -8.08
CA PHE A 66 0.27 -2.39 -6.84
C PHE A 66 -0.99 -2.37 -5.96
N ALA A 67 -2.18 -2.24 -6.56
CA ALA A 67 -3.44 -2.31 -5.82
C ALA A 67 -3.69 -3.69 -5.22
N GLU A 68 -3.29 -4.76 -5.91
CA GLU A 68 -3.33 -6.13 -5.39
C GLU A 68 -2.38 -6.34 -4.21
N TYR A 69 -1.11 -5.97 -4.38
CA TYR A 69 -0.13 -5.98 -3.31
C TYR A 69 -0.63 -5.20 -2.07
N ALA A 70 -1.14 -3.99 -2.28
CA ALA A 70 -1.54 -3.10 -1.19
C ALA A 70 -2.70 -3.65 -0.36
N ARG A 71 -3.61 -4.45 -0.96
CA ARG A 71 -4.71 -5.12 -0.25
C ARG A 71 -4.20 -6.15 0.76
N GLY A 72 -3.17 -6.93 0.40
CA GLY A 72 -2.52 -7.88 1.30
C GLY A 72 -1.52 -7.25 2.27
N ASN A 73 -1.10 -6.01 1.99
CA ASN A 73 -0.04 -5.31 2.71
C ASN A 73 -0.49 -3.91 3.16
N PRO A 74 -1.44 -3.80 4.10
CA PRO A 74 -1.90 -2.51 4.60
C PRO A 74 -0.79 -1.76 5.33
N ARG A 75 -0.74 -0.44 5.17
CA ARG A 75 0.27 0.38 5.86
C ARG A 75 0.01 0.40 7.35
N ARG A 76 1.08 0.31 8.14
CA ARG A 76 1.06 0.46 9.60
C ARG A 76 1.70 1.79 9.99
N SER A 77 1.43 2.23 11.20
CA SER A 77 2.18 3.36 11.77
C SER A 77 3.67 3.05 11.75
N GLY A 78 4.49 4.01 11.30
CA GLY A 78 5.94 3.84 11.16
C GLY A 78 6.44 3.14 9.89
N SER A 79 5.56 2.57 9.04
CA SER A 79 5.98 1.95 7.77
C SER A 79 6.70 2.94 6.87
N ARG A 80 7.96 2.66 6.51
CA ARG A 80 8.77 3.52 5.65
C ARG A 80 8.49 3.23 4.17
N PHE A 81 8.40 4.26 3.36
CA PHE A 81 8.12 4.10 1.92
C PHE A 81 9.20 3.33 1.15
N ARG A 82 10.47 3.38 1.60
CA ARG A 82 11.55 2.58 1.00
C ARG A 82 11.38 1.08 1.24
N GLU A 83 10.95 0.71 2.45
CA GLU A 83 10.65 -0.69 2.79
C GLU A 83 9.43 -1.17 2.00
N ASP A 84 8.43 -0.31 1.84
CA ASP A 84 7.22 -0.58 1.06
C ASP A 84 7.54 -0.83 -0.44
N ALA A 85 8.40 0.00 -1.03
CA ALA A 85 8.85 -0.18 -2.40
C ALA A 85 9.65 -1.49 -2.58
N ALA A 86 10.54 -1.81 -1.63
CA ALA A 86 11.30 -3.06 -1.64
C ALA A 86 10.37 -4.29 -1.52
N ALA A 87 9.41 -4.25 -0.58
CA ALA A 87 8.45 -5.33 -0.38
C ALA A 87 7.52 -5.51 -1.58
N PHE A 88 7.12 -4.43 -2.26
CA PHE A 88 6.36 -4.53 -3.51
C PHE A 88 7.17 -5.21 -4.63
N ALA A 89 8.44 -4.84 -4.79
CA ALA A 89 9.31 -5.46 -5.79
C ALA A 89 9.53 -6.96 -5.49
N GLU A 90 9.71 -7.33 -4.23
CA GLU A 90 9.79 -8.73 -3.79
C GLU A 90 8.48 -9.48 -4.07
N TRP A 91 7.33 -8.91 -3.68
CA TRP A 91 6.02 -9.47 -3.95
C TRP A 91 5.82 -9.72 -5.46
N ALA A 92 6.19 -8.76 -6.31
CA ALA A 92 6.06 -8.89 -7.77
C ALA A 92 6.93 -10.03 -8.33
N VAL A 93 8.11 -10.26 -7.76
CA VAL A 93 8.96 -11.41 -8.13
C VAL A 93 8.34 -12.73 -7.65
N GLU A 94 7.88 -12.79 -6.42
CA GLU A 94 7.28 -14.00 -5.82
C GLU A 94 6.01 -14.44 -6.56
N HIS A 95 5.23 -13.48 -7.07
CA HIS A 95 4.00 -13.72 -7.83
C HIS A 95 4.26 -13.86 -9.34
N GLY A 96 5.53 -13.89 -9.76
CA GLY A 96 5.93 -14.16 -11.16
C GLY A 96 5.68 -13.00 -12.13
N HIS A 97 5.43 -11.78 -11.63
CA HIS A 97 5.28 -10.57 -12.45
C HIS A 97 6.61 -9.98 -12.88
N LEU A 98 7.69 -10.29 -12.15
CA LEU A 98 9.06 -9.90 -12.50
C LEU A 98 10.01 -11.10 -12.40
N PRO A 99 11.05 -11.18 -13.26
CA PRO A 99 12.06 -12.20 -13.11
C PRO A 99 12.82 -11.98 -11.80
N ARG A 100 13.12 -13.08 -11.09
CA ARG A 100 14.00 -13.02 -9.92
C ARG A 100 15.37 -12.54 -10.39
N ALA A 101 15.71 -11.29 -10.06
CA ALA A 101 17.04 -10.78 -10.35
C ALA A 101 18.08 -11.68 -9.69
N ARG A 102 19.08 -12.13 -10.45
CA ARG A 102 20.29 -12.75 -9.89
C ARG A 102 20.95 -11.67 -9.03
N ARG A 103 20.70 -11.70 -7.71
CA ARG A 103 21.15 -10.76 -6.66
C ARG A 103 21.74 -9.45 -7.21
N ARG A 104 20.94 -8.38 -7.27
CA ARG A 104 21.45 -7.03 -7.51
C ARG A 104 22.32 -6.63 -6.32
N TRP A 105 23.63 -6.75 -6.49
CA TRP A 105 24.67 -6.60 -5.49
C TRP A 105 24.89 -5.15 -5.01
N TRP A 106 24.06 -4.21 -5.46
CA TRP A 106 24.21 -2.76 -5.27
C TRP A 106 23.21 -2.14 -4.29
N ARG A 107 22.15 -2.85 -3.85
CA ARG A 107 21.27 -2.36 -2.76
C ARG A 107 21.89 -2.65 -1.38
N LYS A 108 23.17 -2.31 -1.22
CA LYS A 108 23.77 -2.05 0.09
C LYS A 108 24.20 -0.59 0.10
N GLU A 109 23.38 0.23 0.76
CA GLU A 109 23.70 1.49 1.47
C GLU A 109 22.36 2.18 1.79
N ARG A 110 21.96 2.48 3.02
CA ARG A 110 22.59 2.50 4.35
C ARG A 110 21.54 2.19 5.41
#